data_AF-A0A846NCJ8-F1
#
_entry.id   AF-A0A846NCJ8-F1
#
_cell.length_a   1.000
_cell.length_b   1.000
_cell.length_c   1.000
_cell.angle_alpha   90.00
_cell.angle_beta   90.00
_cell.angle_gamma   90.00
#
_symmetry.space_group_name_H-M   'P 1'
#
loop_
_entity.id
_entity.type
_entity.pdbx_description
1 polymer ?
#
loop_
_entity_poly.entity_id
_entity_poly.type
_entity_poly.pdbx_seq_one_letter_code
_entity_poly.pdbx_strand_id
1 'polypeptide(L)'
;EFAWSKIEPREGEYNFDWLDEAISILSSKGMRAIIGTPTAAPPPWIVKAHPDVLQVDGYGRRKAEGIRKNYCANSPNYVERSKRITE
;
A
#
# COMPACT_ATOMS: atom_id res chain seq x y z
N GLU A 1 3.94 6.37 -3.57
CA GLU A 1 3.14 5.35 -4.29
C GLU A 1 3.46 3.89 -3.95
N PHE A 2 4.65 3.56 -3.43
CA PHE A 2 4.99 2.18 -3.00
C PHE A 2 5.36 2.02 -1.52
N ALA A 3 5.10 3.04 -0.70
CA ALA A 3 5.61 3.11 0.66
C ALA A 3 4.69 2.48 1.73
N TRP A 4 3.66 1.71 1.35
CA TRP A 4 2.67 1.21 2.33
C TRP A 4 3.34 0.43 3.46
N SER A 5 4.23 -0.52 3.15
CA SER A 5 4.92 -1.32 4.18
C SER A 5 5.83 -0.51 5.11
N LYS A 6 6.24 0.69 4.69
CA LYS A 6 7.03 1.60 5.54
C LYS A 6 6.12 2.49 6.40
N ILE A 7 4.95 2.86 5.86
CA ILE A 7 3.92 3.64 6.56
C ILE A 7 3.18 2.80 7.59
N GLU A 8 2.81 1.56 7.24
CA GLU A 8 2.04 0.63 8.09
C GLU A 8 2.75 -0.74 8.09
N PRO A 9 3.85 -0.92 8.85
CA PRO A 9 4.61 -2.17 8.89
C PRO A 9 3.82 -3.35 9.46
N ARG A 10 2.83 -3.10 10.32
CA ARG A 10 1.84 -4.05 10.82
C ARG A 10 0.47 -3.40 10.80
N GLU A 11 -0.58 -4.21 10.76
CA GLU A 11 -1.95 -3.71 10.74
C GLU A 11 -2.22 -2.74 11.89
N GLY A 12 -2.58 -1.50 11.56
CA GLY A 12 -2.88 -0.46 12.54
C GLY A 12 -1.67 0.20 13.22
N GLU A 13 -0.45 -0.27 12.97
CA GLU A 13 0.78 0.37 13.45
C GLU A 13 1.31 1.34 12.38
N TYR A 14 1.16 2.65 12.58
CA TYR A 14 1.56 3.67 11.60
C TYR A 14 2.87 4.37 11.97
N ASN A 15 3.70 4.65 10.97
CA ASN A 15 4.92 5.46 11.07
C ASN A 15 5.03 6.42 9.88
N PHE A 16 4.74 7.70 10.14
CA PHE A 16 4.84 8.79 9.18
C PHE A 16 6.10 9.65 9.34
N ASP A 17 6.87 9.49 10.42
CA ASP A 17 8.01 10.36 10.76
C ASP A 17 9.00 10.53 9.60
N TRP A 18 9.31 9.43 8.91
CA TRP A 18 10.24 9.46 7.78
C TRP A 18 9.69 10.21 6.56
N LEU A 19 8.37 10.20 6.37
CA LEU A 19 7.71 10.89 5.25
C LEU A 19 7.65 12.39 5.55
N ASP A 20 7.35 12.75 6.80
CA ASP A 20 7.38 14.12 7.28
C ASP A 20 8.77 14.73 7.16
N GLU A 21 9.82 13.98 7.55
CA GLU A 21 11.21 14.38 7.36
C GLU A 21 11.53 14.61 5.88
N ALA A 22 11.15 13.68 5.00
CA ALA A 22 11.40 13.79 3.56
C ALA A 22 10.70 15.01 2.95
N ILE A 23 9.44 15.27 3.33
CA ILE A 23 8.67 16.44 2.88
C ILE A 23 9.30 17.73 3.41
N SER A 24 9.74 17.75 4.67
CA SER A 24 10.40 18.91 5.29
C SER A 24 11.69 19.28 4.56
N ILE A 25 12.52 18.29 4.22
CA ILE A 25 13.75 18.50 3.43
C ILE A 25 13.42 19.14 2.07
N LEU A 26 12.40 18.64 1.36
CA LEU A 26 11.98 19.21 0.07
C LEU A 26 11.46 20.64 0.24
N SER A 27 10.62 20.86 1.25
CA SER A 27 10.04 22.17 1.55
C SER A 27 11.10 23.21 1.92
N SER A 28 12.13 22.82 2.69
CA SER A 28 13.25 23.70 3.07
C SER A 28 14.02 24.25 1.85
N LYS A 29 13.93 23.57 0.71
CA LYS A 29 14.56 23.95 -0.57
C LYS A 29 13.59 24.67 -1.51
N GLY A 30 12.39 25.03 -1.04
CA GLY A 30 11.34 25.65 -1.84
C GLY A 30 10.72 24.72 -2.88
N MET A 31 10.89 23.40 -2.74
CA MET A 31 10.31 22.42 -3.67
C MET A 31 8.89 22.05 -3.25
N ARG A 32 8.02 21.79 -4.24
CA ARG A 32 6.69 21.21 -4.01
C ARG A 32 6.73 19.70 -4.27
N ALA A 33 6.15 18.92 -3.36
CA ALA A 33 6.05 17.47 -3.48
C ALA A 33 4.65 17.06 -3.96
N ILE A 34 4.57 16.05 -4.82
CA ILE A 34 3.33 15.38 -5.19
C ILE A 34 3.31 14.02 -4.47
N ILE A 35 2.31 13.80 -3.62
CA ILE A 35 2.19 12.57 -2.84
C ILE A 35 1.25 11.61 -3.57
N GLY A 36 1.75 10.41 -3.89
CA GLY A 36 0.95 9.34 -4.48
C GLY A 36 0.52 8.31 -3.44
N THR A 37 -0.76 7.94 -3.44
CA THR A 37 -1.34 6.90 -2.57
C THR A 37 -0.57 5.58 -2.70
N PRO A 38 -0.34 4.83 -1.60
CA PRO A 38 0.58 3.70 -1.60
C PRO A 38 -0.07 2.36 -2.03
N THR A 39 -1.28 2.40 -2.59
CA THR A 39 -2.12 1.22 -2.85
C THR A 39 -1.54 0.26 -3.90
N ALA A 40 -0.60 0.72 -4.75
CA ALA A 40 -0.01 -0.10 -5.82
C ALA A 40 0.82 -1.29 -5.32
N ALA A 41 1.31 -1.26 -4.07
CA ALA A 41 2.08 -2.32 -3.44
C ALA A 41 1.59 -2.55 -2.00
N PRO A 42 0.52 -3.34 -1.80
CA PRO A 42 0.04 -3.65 -0.46
C PRO A 42 1.10 -4.43 0.35
N PRO A 43 1.20 -4.22 1.67
CA PRO A 43 2.14 -4.94 2.51
C PRO A 43 1.86 -6.44 2.58
N PRO A 44 2.88 -7.27 2.83
CA PRO A 44 2.71 -8.72 2.99
C PRO A 44 1.72 -9.12 4.09
N TRP A 45 1.58 -8.31 5.15
CA TRP A 45 0.63 -8.61 6.22
C TRP A 45 -0.83 -8.57 5.75
N ILE A 46 -1.18 -7.73 4.76
CA ILE A 46 -2.52 -7.74 4.16
C ILE A 46 -2.77 -9.07 3.46
N VAL A 47 -1.82 -9.51 2.63
CA VAL A 47 -1.93 -10.77 1.87
C VAL A 47 -1.99 -11.97 2.80
N LYS A 48 -1.22 -11.95 3.90
CA LYS A 48 -1.21 -13.01 4.91
C LYS A 48 -2.54 -13.11 5.66
N ALA A 49 -3.16 -11.98 6.01
CA ALA A 49 -4.47 -11.94 6.67
C ALA A 49 -5.62 -12.25 5.70
N HIS A 50 -5.50 -11.80 4.45
CA HIS A 50 -6.54 -11.88 3.43
C HIS A 50 -5.96 -12.37 2.09
N PRO A 51 -5.71 -13.67 1.92
CA PRO A 51 -5.18 -14.21 0.66
C PRO A 51 -6.10 -13.96 -0.55
N ASP A 52 -7.39 -13.71 -0.31
CA ASP A 52 -8.40 -13.37 -1.30
C ASP A 52 -8.16 -12.02 -1.99
N VAL A 53 -7.30 -11.15 -1.41
CA VAL A 53 -6.91 -9.88 -2.05
C VAL A 53 -6.11 -10.09 -3.32
N LEU A 54 -5.45 -11.24 -3.50
CA LEU A 54 -4.67 -11.53 -4.70
C LEU A 54 -5.58 -11.85 -5.89
N GLN A 55 -5.13 -11.48 -7.08
CA GLN A 55 -5.86 -11.77 -8.31
C GLN A 55 -5.89 -13.28 -8.59
N VAL A 56 -6.95 -13.70 -9.26
CA VAL A 56 -7.09 -15.04 -9.83
C VAL A 56 -7.06 -14.91 -11.35
N ASP A 57 -6.30 -15.77 -12.02
CA ASP A 57 -6.20 -15.77 -13.49
C ASP A 57 -7.39 -16.50 -14.15
N GLY A 58 -7.42 -16.51 -15.49
CA GLY A 58 -8.50 -17.16 -16.26
C GLY A 58 -8.58 -18.69 -16.08
N TYR A 59 -7.60 -19.31 -15.43
CA TYR A 59 -7.57 -20.74 -15.12
C TYR A 59 -7.94 -21.01 -13.66
N GLY A 60 -8.38 -20.00 -12.91
CA GLY A 60 -8.72 -20.15 -11.50
C GLY A 60 -7.50 -20.18 -10.56
N ARG A 61 -6.30 -19.86 -11.04
CA ARG A 61 -5.08 -19.90 -10.22
C ARG A 61 -4.84 -18.55 -9.56
N ARG A 62 -4.61 -18.57 -8.25
CA ARG A 62 -4.23 -17.38 -7.49
C ARG A 62 -2.80 -16.98 -7.84
N LYS A 63 -2.57 -15.70 -8.13
CA LYS A 63 -1.23 -15.15 -8.40
C LYS A 63 -0.38 -15.17 -7.12
N ALA A 64 0.93 -15.31 -7.27
CA ALA A 64 1.88 -15.34 -6.16
C ALA A 64 2.10 -13.95 -5.53
N GLU A 65 2.39 -13.91 -4.23
CA GLU A 65 2.80 -12.69 -3.53
C GLU A 65 4.19 -12.17 -4.00
N GLY A 66 4.59 -10.99 -3.53
CA GLY A 66 5.94 -10.45 -3.78
C GLY A 66 6.12 -9.64 -5.07
N ILE A 67 5.06 -9.49 -5.87
CA ILE A 67 5.04 -8.59 -7.03
C ILE A 67 4.08 -7.41 -6.82
N ARG A 68 4.40 -6.26 -7.41
CA ARG A 68 3.54 -5.06 -7.36
C ARG A 68 2.28 -5.23 -8.21
N LYS A 69 1.23 -4.48 -7.86
CA LYS A 69 -0.09 -4.48 -8.53
C LYS A 69 -0.78 -5.85 -8.55
N ASN A 70 -0.39 -6.76 -7.67
CA ASN A 70 -1.04 -8.06 -7.53
C ASN A 70 -2.15 -8.02 -6.48
N TYR A 71 -3.15 -7.19 -6.73
CA TYR A 71 -4.37 -7.12 -5.92
C TYR A 71 -5.59 -7.13 -6.83
N CYS A 72 -6.70 -7.62 -6.31
CA CYS A 72 -8.01 -7.54 -6.93
C CYS A 72 -8.70 -6.26 -6.49
N ALA A 73 -8.97 -5.34 -7.42
CA ALA A 73 -9.68 -4.09 -7.12
C ALA A 73 -11.14 -4.33 -6.66
N ASN A 74 -11.68 -5.53 -6.88
CA ASN A 74 -13.01 -5.94 -6.44
C ASN A 74 -13.00 -6.65 -5.08
N SER A 75 -11.84 -6.92 -4.48
CA SER A 75 -11.77 -7.54 -3.15
C SER A 75 -12.27 -6.53 -2.10
N PRO A 76 -13.34 -6.83 -1.33
CA PRO A 76 -13.80 -5.94 -0.27
C PRO A 76 -12.71 -5.71 0.77
N ASN A 77 -11.90 -6.75 1.06
CA ASN A 77 -10.76 -6.63 1.94
C ASN A 77 -9.77 -5.60 1.40
N TYR A 78 -9.38 -5.69 0.13
CA TYR A 78 -8.46 -4.72 -0.46
C TYR A 78 -9.03 -3.29 -0.50
N VAL A 79 -10.32 -3.14 -0.83
CA VAL A 79 -10.97 -1.81 -0.90
C VAL A 79 -11.02 -1.15 0.47
N GLU A 80 -11.39 -1.88 1.53
CA GLU A 80 -11.46 -1.36 2.89
C GLU A 80 -10.10 -0.85 3.39
N ARG A 81 -9.03 -1.65 3.23
CA ARG A 81 -7.68 -1.21 3.63
C ARG A 81 -7.18 -0.07 2.75
N SER A 82 -7.51 -0.08 1.46
CA SER A 82 -7.14 1.00 0.53
C SER A 82 -7.79 2.32 0.93
N LYS A 83 -9.06 2.30 1.35
CA LYS A 83 -9.73 3.50 1.90
C LYS A 83 -9.02 3.98 3.15
N ARG A 84 -8.80 3.09 4.12
CA ARG A 84 -8.15 3.40 5.41
C ARG A 84 -6.79 4.08 5.25
N ILE A 85 -5.96 3.68 4.28
CA ILE A 85 -4.63 4.28 4.07
C ILE A 85 -4.67 5.59 3.26
N THR A 86 -5.82 5.96 2.69
CA THR A 86 -5.98 7.16 1.85
C THR A 86 -6.90 8.24 2.44
N GLU A 87 -7.59 7.94 3.54
CA GLU A 87 -8.38 8.89 4.34
C GLU A 87 -7.48 9.69 5.29
#